data_AF-A0A7S3RCB2-F1
#
_entry.id   AF-A0A7S3RCB2-F1
#
_cell.length_a   1.000
_cell.length_b   1.000
_cell.length_c   1.000
_cell.angle_alpha   90.00
_cell.angle_beta   90.00
_cell.angle_gamma   90.00
#
_symmetry.space_group_name_H-M   'P 1'
#
loop_
_entity.id
_entity.type
_entity.pdbx_description
1 polymer ?
#
loop_
_entity_poly.entity_id
_entity_poly.type
_entity_poly.pdbx_seq_one_letter_code
_entity_poly.pdbx_strand_id
1 'polypeptide(L)'
;RNSVAAMIQLALLLGPTLAVAQTDVAVCPGEGPRYGDYKCNHDSTHRVCAQLVEPNGEPLSWGPQGDFWSITGQKAFQWNDRIVGSPNPGDSWCICMWATAALIERVGCDNVHLRCEATDVAFVLQSYHDGGRDLTVAQSCLRKKCPEQVALAPRKVRWSSRYLSPEQ
;
A
#
# COMPACT_ATOMS: atom_id res chain seq x y z
N ARG A 1 -7.30 -53.05 50.60
CA ARG A 1 -6.29 -52.61 49.62
C ARG A 1 -6.92 -52.71 48.24
N ASN A 2 -6.70 -51.67 47.41
CA ASN A 2 -6.99 -51.55 45.98
C ASN A 2 -8.37 -50.95 45.64
N SER A 3 -8.52 -49.98 44.76
CA SER A 3 -7.73 -48.80 44.33
C SER A 3 -8.71 -48.02 43.45
N VAL A 4 -9.03 -46.78 43.80
CA VAL A 4 -9.89 -45.90 43.00
C VAL A 4 -9.05 -45.34 41.86
N ALA A 5 -9.35 -45.69 40.61
CA ALA A 5 -8.76 -45.05 39.44
C ALA A 5 -9.78 -44.08 38.83
N ALA A 6 -9.71 -42.82 39.26
CA ALA A 6 -10.45 -41.73 38.63
C ALA A 6 -9.68 -41.29 37.38
N MET A 7 -10.23 -41.58 36.19
CA MET A 7 -9.70 -41.05 34.94
C MET A 7 -10.21 -39.62 34.73
N ILE A 8 -9.30 -38.66 34.88
CA ILE A 8 -9.53 -37.23 34.63
C ILE A 8 -9.60 -37.06 33.10
N GLN A 9 -10.79 -36.75 32.58
CA GLN A 9 -10.98 -36.32 31.19
C GLN A 9 -10.46 -34.88 31.04
N LEU A 10 -9.33 -34.73 30.35
CA LEU A 10 -8.78 -33.42 29.99
C LEU A 10 -9.54 -32.88 28.77
N ALA A 11 -10.55 -32.04 29.00
CA ALA A 11 -11.23 -31.32 27.92
C ALA A 11 -10.31 -30.22 27.37
N LEU A 12 -9.71 -30.47 26.20
CA LEU A 12 -8.98 -29.46 25.41
C LEU A 12 -9.98 -28.42 24.87
N LEU A 13 -10.07 -27.27 25.55
CA LEU A 13 -10.79 -26.09 25.08
C LEU A 13 -10.03 -25.47 23.89
N LEU A 14 -10.43 -25.84 22.68
CA LEU A 14 -10.06 -25.13 21.45
C LEU A 14 -10.78 -23.77 21.45
N GLY A 15 -10.14 -22.75 22.02
CA GLY A 15 -10.59 -21.36 21.89
C GLY A 15 -10.47 -20.89 20.42
N PRO A 16 -11.36 -20.01 19.94
CA PRO A 16 -11.27 -19.47 18.59
C PRO A 16 -9.99 -18.64 18.46
N THR A 17 -9.11 -19.04 17.55
CA THR A 17 -7.97 -18.23 17.13
C THR A 17 -8.51 -17.02 16.38
N LEU A 18 -8.41 -15.84 17.00
CA LEU A 18 -8.57 -14.57 16.31
C LEU A 18 -7.43 -14.46 15.28
N ALA A 19 -7.73 -14.77 14.02
CA ALA A 19 -6.81 -14.51 12.93
C ALA A 19 -6.61 -13.00 12.83
N VAL A 20 -5.42 -12.53 13.20
CA VAL A 20 -4.98 -11.17 12.88
C VAL A 20 -4.86 -11.11 11.36
N ALA A 21 -5.76 -10.37 10.70
CA ALA A 21 -5.65 -10.12 9.27
C ALA A 21 -4.37 -9.31 9.03
N GLN A 22 -3.28 -10.00 8.71
CA GLN A 22 -2.08 -9.36 8.23
C GLN A 22 -2.41 -8.79 6.85
N THR A 23 -2.44 -7.46 6.75
CA THR A 23 -2.64 -6.71 5.51
C THR A 23 -1.41 -6.84 4.63
N ASP A 24 -1.22 -8.03 4.06
CA ASP A 24 -0.19 -8.23 3.06
C ASP A 24 -0.53 -7.40 1.83
N VAL A 25 0.45 -6.64 1.32
CA VAL A 25 0.28 -5.84 0.11
C VAL A 25 0.24 -6.80 -1.08
N ALA A 26 -0.79 -6.69 -1.91
CA ALA A 26 -0.95 -7.53 -3.09
C ALA A 26 0.13 -7.24 -4.14
N VAL A 27 0.33 -8.20 -5.05
CA VAL A 27 1.19 -8.01 -6.23
C VAL A 27 0.67 -6.84 -7.06
N CYS A 28 1.58 -5.92 -7.44
CA CYS A 28 1.29 -4.84 -8.37
C CYS A 28 1.51 -5.34 -9.81
N PRO A 29 0.47 -5.47 -10.64
CA PRO A 29 0.60 -6.02 -11.99
C PRO A 29 1.41 -5.06 -12.86
N GLY A 30 2.53 -5.52 -13.39
CA GLY A 30 3.46 -4.72 -14.17
C GLY A 30 4.75 -4.35 -13.41
N GLU A 31 4.76 -4.41 -12.08
CA GLU A 31 5.97 -4.13 -11.29
C GLU A 31 7.12 -5.08 -11.67
N GLY A 32 8.33 -4.54 -11.74
CA GLY A 32 9.52 -5.26 -12.14
C GLY A 32 10.12 -6.17 -11.07
N PRO A 33 11.11 -7.01 -11.43
CA PRO A 33 11.68 -8.01 -10.52
C PRO A 33 12.63 -7.44 -9.46
N ARG A 34 12.71 -6.11 -9.28
CA ARG A 34 13.68 -5.44 -8.39
C ARG A 34 13.68 -6.01 -6.98
N TYR A 35 12.50 -6.37 -6.47
CA TYR A 35 12.30 -6.92 -5.12
C TYR A 35 11.96 -8.41 -5.09
N GLY A 36 11.74 -9.01 -6.26
CA GLY A 36 11.44 -10.43 -6.42
C GLY A 36 10.00 -10.86 -6.16
N ASP A 37 9.17 -10.06 -5.49
CA ASP A 37 7.77 -10.38 -5.17
C ASP A 37 6.74 -9.45 -5.85
N TYR A 38 7.21 -8.45 -6.61
CA TYR A 38 6.38 -7.49 -7.36
C TYR A 38 5.43 -6.64 -6.49
N LYS A 39 5.79 -6.40 -5.22
CA LYS A 39 4.97 -5.62 -4.28
C LYS A 39 5.53 -4.23 -4.01
N CYS A 40 4.65 -3.30 -3.64
CA CYS A 40 5.02 -1.91 -3.35
C CYS A 40 5.29 -1.64 -1.86
N ASN A 41 5.98 -2.56 -1.16
CA ASN A 41 6.23 -2.45 0.28
C ASN A 41 7.71 -2.59 0.71
N HIS A 42 8.66 -2.32 -0.19
CA HIS A 42 10.09 -2.56 0.08
C HIS A 42 10.89 -1.31 0.43
N ASP A 43 10.89 -0.27 -0.41
CA ASP A 43 11.76 0.91 -0.23
C ASP A 43 11.01 2.13 0.31
N SER A 44 11.70 3.13 0.86
CA SER A 44 11.04 4.25 1.53
C SER A 44 10.22 5.19 0.65
N THR A 45 10.24 5.04 -0.68
CA THR A 45 9.65 6.00 -1.64
C THR A 45 8.59 5.37 -2.56
N HIS A 46 8.79 4.15 -3.09
CA HIS A 46 7.92 3.49 -4.07
C HIS A 46 6.86 2.63 -3.38
N ARG A 47 5.79 3.29 -2.91
CA ARG A 47 4.77 2.67 -2.04
C ARG A 47 3.38 2.57 -2.66
N VAL A 48 3.18 3.13 -3.85
CA VAL A 48 1.87 3.26 -4.48
C VAL A 48 1.84 2.49 -5.79
N CYS A 49 0.94 1.52 -5.92
CA CYS A 49 0.66 0.83 -7.18
C CYS A 49 -0.37 1.63 -7.97
N ALA A 50 0.07 2.26 -9.06
CA ALA A 50 -0.78 3.07 -9.92
C ALA A 50 -0.76 2.56 -11.36
N GLN A 51 -1.90 2.62 -12.04
CA GLN A 51 -1.99 2.31 -13.46
C GLN A 51 -1.31 3.43 -14.27
N LEU A 52 -0.34 3.07 -15.10
CA LEU A 52 0.47 4.00 -15.88
C LEU A 52 0.34 3.84 -17.39
N VAL A 53 -0.15 2.69 -17.85
CA VAL A 53 -0.32 2.38 -19.26
C VAL A 53 -1.74 1.89 -19.55
N GLU A 54 -2.13 2.07 -20.80
CA GLU A 54 -3.32 1.45 -21.38
C GLU A 54 -3.08 -0.06 -21.62
N PRO A 55 -4.14 -0.87 -21.84
CA PRO A 55 -3.99 -2.30 -22.12
C PRO A 55 -3.12 -2.64 -23.34
N ASN A 56 -2.94 -1.70 -24.27
CA ASN A 56 -2.08 -1.84 -25.44
C ASN A 56 -0.60 -1.48 -25.17
N GLY A 57 -0.26 -1.08 -23.94
CA GLY A 57 1.10 -0.70 -23.53
C GLY A 57 1.48 0.75 -23.81
N GLU A 58 0.57 1.55 -24.37
CA GLU A 58 0.79 2.99 -24.53
C GLU A 58 0.65 3.72 -23.19
N PRO A 59 1.36 4.85 -22.98
CA PRO A 59 1.17 5.69 -21.81
C PRO A 59 -0.30 6.07 -21.61
N LEU A 60 -0.81 5.85 -20.39
CA LEU A 60 -2.15 6.29 -20.02
C LEU A 60 -2.22 7.82 -20.13
N SER A 61 -3.30 8.32 -20.74
CA SER A 61 -3.50 9.76 -20.92
C SER A 61 -4.37 10.32 -19.79
N TRP A 62 -3.88 11.35 -19.10
CA TRP A 62 -4.68 12.13 -18.15
C TRP A 62 -5.23 13.41 -18.80
N GLY A 63 -5.67 13.27 -20.06
CA GLY A 63 -6.23 14.36 -20.85
C GLY A 63 -5.18 15.41 -21.25
N PRO A 64 -5.50 16.72 -21.21
CA PRO A 64 -4.60 17.76 -21.68
C PRO A 64 -3.33 17.91 -20.84
N GLN A 65 -3.26 17.26 -19.67
CA GLN A 65 -2.07 17.29 -18.81
C GLN A 65 -0.98 16.32 -19.27
N GLY A 66 -1.29 15.42 -20.21
CA GLY A 66 -0.38 14.39 -20.71
C GLY A 66 -0.42 13.11 -19.88
N ASP A 67 0.64 12.32 -19.99
CA ASP A 67 0.84 11.07 -19.24
C ASP A 67 1.57 11.27 -17.90
N PHE A 68 1.63 10.23 -17.07
CA PHE A 68 2.32 10.22 -15.79
C PHE A 68 3.76 10.75 -15.88
N TRP A 69 4.53 10.29 -16.87
CA TRP A 69 5.93 10.66 -17.00
C TRP A 69 6.10 12.11 -17.45
N SER A 70 5.19 12.63 -18.28
CA SER A 70 5.12 14.05 -18.62
C SER A 70 4.79 14.91 -17.39
N ILE A 71 3.77 14.52 -16.62
CA ILE A 71 3.30 15.26 -15.44
C ILE A 71 4.36 15.31 -14.34
N THR A 72 5.07 14.20 -14.13
CA THR A 72 6.05 14.08 -13.05
C THR A 72 7.47 14.45 -13.47
N GLY A 73 7.69 14.75 -14.75
CA GLY A 73 9.03 15.04 -15.29
C GLY A 73 9.96 13.81 -15.35
N GLN A 74 9.39 12.60 -15.39
CA GLN A 74 10.13 11.34 -15.31
C GLN A 74 10.25 10.61 -16.66
N LYS A 75 10.24 11.33 -17.79
CA LYS A 75 10.33 10.74 -19.14
C LYS A 75 11.54 9.82 -19.36
N ALA A 76 12.66 10.09 -18.68
CA ALA A 76 13.84 9.21 -18.72
C ALA A 76 13.59 7.81 -18.14
N PHE A 77 12.52 7.63 -17.36
CA PHE A 77 12.13 6.37 -16.72
C PHE A 77 10.77 5.87 -17.24
N GLN A 78 10.42 6.23 -18.49
CA GLN A 78 9.23 5.74 -19.16
C GLN A 78 9.39 4.25 -19.54
N TRP A 79 9.03 3.38 -18.60
CA TRP A 79 9.21 1.93 -18.69
C TRP A 79 7.95 1.21 -19.17
N ASN A 80 7.16 1.82 -20.06
CA ASN A 80 5.90 1.23 -20.52
C ASN A 80 6.09 -0.18 -21.12
N ASP A 81 7.16 -0.42 -21.88
CA ASP A 81 7.51 -1.75 -22.42
C ASP A 81 7.80 -2.79 -21.32
N ARG A 82 8.30 -2.36 -20.16
CA ARG A 82 8.57 -3.26 -19.02
C ARG A 82 7.29 -3.58 -18.25
N ILE A 83 6.41 -2.60 -18.12
CA ILE A 83 5.12 -2.76 -17.41
C ILE A 83 4.27 -3.86 -18.06
N VAL A 84 4.24 -3.91 -19.40
CA VAL A 84 3.49 -4.95 -20.12
C VAL A 84 4.27 -6.26 -20.31
N GLY A 85 5.52 -6.30 -19.88
CA GLY A 85 6.44 -7.41 -20.12
C GLY A 85 6.37 -8.51 -19.06
N SER A 86 6.84 -9.70 -19.44
CA SER A 86 7.15 -10.78 -18.50
C SER A 86 8.21 -10.36 -17.48
N PRO A 87 8.23 -10.95 -16.26
CA PRO A 87 7.42 -12.09 -15.79
C PRO A 87 6.08 -11.71 -15.12
N ASN A 88 5.83 -10.43 -14.90
CA ASN A 88 4.65 -9.92 -14.20
C ASN A 88 3.95 -8.88 -15.10
N PRO A 89 3.35 -9.28 -16.22
CA PRO A 89 2.73 -8.33 -17.15
C PRO A 89 1.53 -7.66 -16.49
N GLY A 90 1.37 -6.37 -16.75
CA GLY A 90 0.23 -5.61 -16.26
C GLY A 90 0.14 -4.22 -16.86
N ASP A 91 -0.43 -3.32 -16.08
CA ASP A 91 -0.69 -1.93 -16.49
C ASP A 91 -0.19 -0.91 -15.45
N SER A 92 0.41 -1.39 -14.37
CA SER A 92 0.73 -0.61 -13.18
C SER A 92 2.20 -0.73 -12.79
N TRP A 93 2.64 0.19 -11.93
CA TRP A 93 4.00 0.19 -11.39
C TRP A 93 4.02 0.76 -9.97
N CYS A 94 4.98 0.34 -9.14
CA CYS A 94 5.22 0.94 -7.84
C CYS A 94 5.89 2.31 -8.03
N ILE A 95 5.11 3.38 -7.91
CA ILE A 95 5.60 4.76 -8.09
C ILE A 95 5.94 5.43 -6.77
N CYS A 96 6.82 6.44 -6.85
CA CYS A 96 7.17 7.28 -5.71
C CYS A 96 5.92 7.94 -5.09
N MET A 97 5.91 8.10 -3.77
CA MET A 97 4.85 8.83 -3.07
C MET A 97 4.80 10.30 -3.52
N TRP A 98 5.95 10.94 -3.74
CA TRP A 98 6.00 12.32 -4.26
C TRP A 98 5.40 12.42 -5.66
N ALA A 99 5.65 11.43 -6.51
CA ALA A 99 5.13 11.39 -7.88
C ALA A 99 3.62 11.17 -7.87
N THR A 100 3.13 10.36 -6.92
CA THR A 100 1.70 10.19 -6.65
C THR A 100 1.06 11.52 -6.23
N ALA A 101 1.67 12.25 -5.28
CA ALA A 101 1.18 13.55 -4.84
C ALA A 101 1.15 14.56 -6.01
N ALA A 102 2.22 14.64 -6.80
CA ALA A 102 2.30 15.51 -7.98
C ALA A 102 1.23 15.17 -9.03
N LEU A 103 1.00 13.87 -9.29
CA LEU A 103 -0.05 13.43 -10.20
C LEU A 103 -1.43 13.87 -9.69
N ILE A 104 -1.75 13.60 -8.42
CA ILE A 104 -3.04 13.94 -7.81
C ILE A 104 -3.28 15.45 -7.81
N GLU A 105 -2.27 16.27 -7.51
CA GLU A 105 -2.39 17.73 -7.60
C GLU A 105 -2.71 18.20 -9.02
N ARG A 106 -2.14 17.51 -10.02
CA ARG A 106 -2.29 17.90 -11.42
C ARG A 106 -3.63 17.49 -12.02
N VAL A 107 -4.09 16.29 -11.69
CA VAL A 107 -5.25 15.66 -12.37
C VAL A 107 -6.46 15.50 -11.45
N GLY A 108 -6.28 15.65 -10.14
CA GLY A 108 -7.33 15.44 -9.13
C GLY A 108 -7.46 13.98 -8.71
N CYS A 109 -7.84 13.76 -7.44
CA CYS A 109 -7.96 12.42 -6.86
C CYS A 109 -8.96 11.51 -7.58
N ASP A 110 -10.04 12.08 -8.13
CA ASP A 110 -11.05 11.28 -8.82
C ASP A 110 -10.52 10.68 -10.12
N ASN A 111 -9.52 11.31 -10.73
CA ASN A 111 -8.95 10.92 -12.03
C ASN A 111 -7.68 10.06 -11.92
N VAL A 112 -7.18 9.77 -10.70
CA VAL A 112 -6.05 8.83 -10.55
C VAL A 112 -6.54 7.39 -10.40
N HIS A 113 -5.79 6.46 -10.98
CA HIS A 113 -6.10 5.03 -10.97
C HIS A 113 -5.12 4.31 -10.04
N LEU A 114 -5.54 4.10 -8.77
CA LEU A 114 -4.73 3.48 -7.73
C LEU A 114 -5.25 2.07 -7.45
N ARG A 115 -4.37 1.09 -7.36
CA ARG A 115 -4.70 -0.28 -6.93
C ARG A 115 -4.52 -0.37 -5.42
N CYS A 116 -5.62 -0.25 -4.69
CA CYS A 116 -5.60 -0.07 -3.24
C CYS A 116 -4.97 -1.27 -2.52
N GLU A 117 -5.26 -2.50 -2.94
CA GLU A 117 -4.74 -3.74 -2.35
C GLU A 117 -3.24 -3.90 -2.58
N ALA A 118 -2.72 -3.36 -3.69
CA ALA A 118 -1.30 -3.40 -4.06
C ALA A 118 -0.53 -2.14 -3.64
N THR A 119 -1.17 -1.23 -2.89
CA THR A 119 -0.56 -0.01 -2.35
C THR A 119 -0.29 -0.19 -0.87
N ASP A 120 0.90 0.20 -0.40
CA ASP A 120 1.23 0.21 1.03
C ASP A 120 0.59 1.44 1.71
N VAL A 121 -0.74 1.43 1.79
CA VAL A 121 -1.57 2.53 2.29
C VAL A 121 -1.15 2.92 3.71
N ALA A 122 -0.87 1.93 4.57
CA ALA A 122 -0.45 2.18 5.94
C ALA A 122 0.84 3.00 6.01
N PHE A 123 1.81 2.72 5.14
CA PHE A 123 3.06 3.48 5.07
C PHE A 123 2.82 4.90 4.55
N VAL A 124 2.08 5.06 3.45
CA VAL A 124 1.80 6.38 2.86
C VAL A 124 1.06 7.30 3.86
N LEU A 125 0.12 6.75 4.64
CA LEU A 125 -0.61 7.50 5.67
C LEU A 125 0.26 7.94 6.86
N GLN A 126 1.44 7.35 7.03
CA GLN A 126 2.39 7.69 8.09
C GLN A 126 3.56 8.56 7.62
N SER A 127 3.75 8.66 6.30
CA SER A 127 4.78 9.47 5.66
C SER A 127 4.25 10.87 5.34
N TYR A 128 4.96 11.91 5.79
CA TYR A 128 4.54 13.30 5.56
C TYR A 128 5.20 13.93 4.34
N HIS A 129 6.41 13.49 4.00
CA HIS A 129 7.18 14.03 2.88
C HIS A 129 7.88 12.91 2.12
N ASP A 130 8.07 13.12 0.83
CA ASP A 130 8.92 12.31 -0.05
C ASP A 130 9.46 13.23 -1.16
N GLY A 131 10.72 13.07 -1.56
CA GLY A 131 11.33 13.94 -2.59
C GLY A 131 11.20 15.45 -2.33
N GLY A 132 11.11 15.89 -1.06
CA GLY A 132 10.89 17.29 -0.70
C GLY A 132 9.44 17.80 -0.88
N ARG A 133 8.50 16.92 -1.18
CA ARG A 133 7.08 17.23 -1.43
C ARG A 133 6.21 16.77 -0.27
N ASP A 134 5.23 17.58 0.10
CA ASP A 134 4.19 17.24 1.08
C ASP A 134 3.24 16.15 0.55
N LEU A 135 2.94 15.16 1.39
CA LEU A 135 2.12 14.00 1.01
C LEU A 135 0.65 14.10 1.43
N THR A 136 0.22 15.21 2.03
CA THR A 136 -1.15 15.38 2.55
C THR A 136 -2.21 15.16 1.48
N VAL A 137 -1.94 15.59 0.24
CA VAL A 137 -2.84 15.39 -0.90
C VAL A 137 -2.98 13.90 -1.26
N ALA A 138 -1.87 13.15 -1.23
CA ALA A 138 -1.87 11.71 -1.48
C ALA A 138 -2.58 10.95 -0.35
N GLN A 139 -2.30 11.30 0.91
CA GLN A 139 -2.98 10.72 2.07
C GLN A 139 -4.49 10.95 2.01
N SER A 140 -4.92 12.17 1.69
CA SER A 140 -6.34 12.52 1.55
C SER A 140 -7.00 11.73 0.43
N CYS A 141 -6.29 11.54 -0.68
CA CYS A 141 -6.80 10.73 -1.78
C CYS A 141 -6.93 9.25 -1.43
N LEU A 142 -5.93 8.66 -0.76
CA LEU A 142 -6.01 7.28 -0.28
C LEU A 142 -7.15 7.09 0.73
N ARG A 143 -7.38 8.06 1.62
CA ARG A 143 -8.55 8.05 2.53
C ARG A 143 -9.88 8.01 1.77
N LYS A 144 -9.96 8.68 0.61
CA LYS A 144 -11.14 8.70 -0.25
C LYS A 144 -11.29 7.40 -1.05
N LYS A 145 -10.23 6.92 -1.69
CA LYS A 145 -10.30 5.82 -2.67
C LYS A 145 -10.09 4.43 -2.07
N CYS A 146 -9.38 4.31 -0.96
CA CYS A 146 -8.98 3.03 -0.36
C CYS A 146 -9.49 2.89 1.08
N PRO A 147 -10.80 3.06 1.36
CA PRO A 147 -11.32 3.09 2.72
C PRO A 147 -11.07 1.78 3.49
N GLU A 148 -11.03 0.63 2.81
CA GLU A 148 -10.76 -0.67 3.42
C GLU A 148 -9.33 -0.75 3.94
N GLN A 149 -8.33 -0.43 3.11
CA GLN A 149 -6.92 -0.46 3.49
C GLN A 149 -6.61 0.62 4.53
N VAL A 150 -7.30 1.77 4.48
CA VAL A 150 -7.22 2.81 5.52
C VAL A 150 -7.76 2.30 6.86
N ALA A 151 -8.85 1.54 6.86
CA ALA A 151 -9.44 0.98 8.07
C ALA A 151 -8.55 -0.08 8.71
N LEU A 152 -7.81 -0.84 7.88
CA LEU A 152 -6.87 -1.86 8.34
C LEU A 152 -5.50 -1.28 8.77
N ALA A 153 -5.17 -0.05 8.36
CA ALA A 153 -3.90 0.58 8.71
C ALA A 153 -3.78 0.79 10.24
N PRO A 154 -2.63 0.46 10.86
CA PRO A 154 -2.42 0.65 12.28
C PRO A 154 -2.55 2.13 12.63
N ARG A 155 -3.49 2.45 13.53
CA ARG A 155 -3.58 3.80 14.10
C ARG A 155 -2.41 4.01 15.05
N LYS A 156 -1.70 5.14 14.93
CA LYS A 156 -0.76 5.58 15.98
C LYS A 156 -1.55 5.62 17.29
N VAL A 157 -1.23 4.72 18.22
CA VAL A 157 -1.79 4.77 19.56
C VAL A 157 -1.33 6.08 20.17
N ARG A 158 -2.27 7.01 20.35
CA ARG A 158 -1.99 8.24 21.09
C ARG A 158 -1.86 7.83 22.55
N TRP A 159 -0.64 7.55 23.00
CA TRP A 159 -0.34 7.44 24.41
C TRP A 159 -0.73 8.76 25.07
N SER A 160 -1.93 8.81 25.65
CA SER A 160 -2.26 9.91 26.55
C SER A 160 -1.41 9.68 27.80
N SER A 161 -0.63 10.69 28.18
CA SER A 161 0.27 10.71 29.34
C SER A 161 -0.42 10.51 30.71
N ARG A 162 -1.61 9.90 30.75
CA ARG A 162 -2.39 9.64 31.96
C ARG A 162 -1.99 8.36 32.71
N TYR A 163 -0.98 7.63 32.25
CA TYR A 163 -0.43 6.45 32.93
C TYR A 163 1.10 6.51 33.08
N LEU A 164 1.60 7.62 33.65
CA LEU A 164 2.90 7.63 34.30
C LEU A 164 2.69 8.03 35.77
N SER A 165 2.37 7.03 36.58
CA SER A 165 2.71 6.99 38.00
C SER A 165 2.55 5.53 38.47
N PRO A 166 3.65 4.83 38.71
CA PRO A 166 3.72 3.92 39.84
C PRO A 166 4.36 4.69 40.99
N GLU A 167 3.54 5.12 41.95
CA GLU A 167 3.98 5.02 43.34
C GLU A 167 4.27 3.53 43.58
N GLN A 168 5.54 3.19 43.80
CA GLN A 168 6.06 2.17 44.73
C GLN A 168 7.55 2.42 44.94
#